data_AF-A0ABD4ULH9-F1
#
_entry.id   AF-A0ABD4ULH9-F1
#
_cell.length_a   1.000
_cell.length_b   1.000
_cell.length_c   1.000
_cell.angle_alpha   90.00
_cell.angle_beta   90.00
_cell.angle_gamma   90.00
#
_symmetry.space_group_name_H-M   'P 1'
#
loop_
_entity.id
_entity.type
_entity.pdbx_description
1 polymer ?
#
loop_
_entity_poly.entity_id
_entity_poly.type
_entity_poly.pdbx_seq_one_letter_code
_entity_poly.pdbx_strand_id
1 'polypeptide(L)'
;MQAVYGDTLRWRDECETERAPKAPSPPTLSDELFVAESNLSLSDMALCAARLLYDGASQPPRPDQIIVCSTSFEHDLALSCAGRLHHELASRRPPFAIGQLQDVSFATALDLTLAMMDADIELNTVLIVAAERWLPPFSRYVDLHTRLADGAAAALLTRHPTPGWRVRGLTICTPATPSSSSVIATPVDSATLIGAINKALARAACQATQMDWIVPAKTDNRLLRSIRAHGDLPLERIWLADDTPGHLCAAHTPARLDSLTRAVSPRDGQHLLVWSTGFHGQVACAILQFCEAPS
;
A
#
# COMPACT_ATOMS: atom_id res chain seq x y z
N MET A 1 -9.45 14.04 -29.35
CA MET A 1 -8.99 14.29 -27.98
C MET A 1 -8.03 15.46 -28.05
N GLN A 2 -8.51 16.70 -27.88
CA GLN A 2 -7.64 17.87 -27.76
C GLN A 2 -6.80 17.68 -26.49
N ALA A 3 -5.48 17.80 -26.63
CA ALA A 3 -4.54 17.48 -25.57
C ALA A 3 -4.66 18.51 -24.45
N VAL A 4 -5.11 18.07 -23.27
CA VAL A 4 -5.14 18.80 -21.99
C VAL A 4 -3.79 19.50 -21.67
N TYR A 5 -2.70 19.02 -22.28
CA TYR A 5 -1.36 19.58 -22.17
C TYR A 5 -1.20 20.98 -22.80
N GLY A 6 -1.94 21.31 -23.87
CA GLY A 6 -1.83 22.60 -24.55
C GLY A 6 -2.44 23.77 -23.77
N ASP A 7 -3.56 23.52 -23.08
CA ASP A 7 -4.27 24.54 -22.29
C ASP A 7 -3.56 24.83 -20.95
N THR A 8 -2.89 23.82 -20.39
CA THR A 8 -2.15 23.94 -19.12
C THR A 8 -0.92 24.85 -19.23
N LEU A 9 -0.28 24.92 -20.40
CA LEU A 9 0.87 25.81 -20.63
C LEU A 9 0.45 27.27 -20.87
N ARG A 10 -0.69 27.48 -21.52
CA ARG A 10 -1.18 28.83 -21.83
C ARG A 10 -1.65 29.62 -20.60
N TRP A 11 -2.24 28.94 -19.61
CA TRP A 11 -2.65 29.53 -18.33
C TRP A 11 -1.49 29.93 -17.42
N ARG A 12 -0.33 29.29 -17.60
CA ARG A 12 0.82 29.44 -16.71
C ARG A 12 1.65 30.69 -17.02
N ASP A 13 1.57 31.19 -18.25
CA ASP A 13 2.20 32.44 -18.68
C ASP A 13 1.35 33.69 -18.35
N GLU A 14 0.09 33.51 -17.93
CA GLU A 14 -0.84 34.61 -17.59
C GLU A 14 -0.85 34.97 -16.10
N CYS A 15 -0.17 34.21 -15.24
CA CYS A 15 -0.13 34.45 -13.80
C CYS A 15 1.32 34.59 -13.29
N GLU A 16 1.87 35.81 -13.37
CA GLU A 16 3.09 36.16 -12.65
C GLU A 16 2.83 36.65 -11.22
N THR A 17 3.77 36.29 -10.33
CA THR A 17 4.17 36.94 -9.07
C THR A 17 3.26 36.85 -7.84
N GLU A 18 3.36 35.73 -7.12
CA GLU A 18 3.36 35.76 -5.64
C GLU A 18 4.53 34.94 -5.09
N ARG A 19 5.25 35.51 -4.12
CA ARG A 19 6.38 34.85 -3.44
C ARG A 19 5.85 33.64 -2.67
N ALA A 20 6.34 32.45 -3.05
CA ALA A 20 6.13 31.24 -2.28
C ALA A 20 6.61 31.44 -0.82
N PRO A 21 5.83 31.04 0.19
CA PRO A 21 6.26 31.13 1.58
C PRO A 21 7.54 30.31 1.80
N LYS A 22 8.41 30.85 2.65
CA LYS A 22 9.72 30.25 2.97
C LYS A 22 9.50 28.84 3.53
N ALA A 23 10.06 27.83 2.88
CA ALA A 23 10.03 26.46 3.37
C ALA A 23 10.60 26.43 4.81
N PRO A 24 9.94 25.74 5.75
CA PRO A 24 10.47 25.60 7.11
C PRO A 24 11.84 24.91 7.07
N SER A 25 12.75 25.36 7.94
CA SER A 25 14.06 24.74 8.12
C SER A 25 13.90 23.26 8.45
N PRO A 26 14.73 22.36 7.89
CA PRO A 26 14.64 20.94 8.22
C PRO A 26 14.84 20.77 9.73
N PRO A 27 13.95 20.03 10.42
CA PRO A 27 14.14 19.75 11.84
C PRO A 27 15.43 18.95 12.01
N THR A 28 16.29 19.40 12.92
CA THR A 28 17.38 18.58 13.47
C THR A 28 16.75 17.48 14.32
N LEU A 29 16.88 16.23 13.87
CA LEU A 29 16.31 15.06 14.54
C LEU A 29 17.28 13.87 14.56
N SER A 30 17.05 13.06 15.57
CA SER A 30 17.71 11.82 16.01
C SER A 30 18.11 10.83 14.91
N ASP A 31 19.19 10.09 15.18
CA ASP A 31 19.77 8.99 14.39
C ASP A 31 18.85 7.75 14.29
N GLU A 32 17.60 7.90 13.87
CA GLU A 32 16.82 6.75 13.42
C GLU A 32 17.23 6.39 11.99
N LEU A 33 17.72 5.15 11.85
CA LEU A 33 18.09 4.54 10.57
C LEU A 33 16.86 4.53 9.64
N PHE A 34 17.08 4.82 8.36
CA PHE A 34 16.07 4.70 7.29
C PHE A 34 16.74 4.10 6.06
N VAL A 35 15.97 3.38 5.25
CA VAL A 35 16.48 2.82 3.99
C VAL A 35 16.40 3.87 2.89
N ALA A 36 17.54 4.17 2.27
CA ALA A 36 17.65 5.03 1.10
C ALA A 36 18.37 4.27 -0.01
N GLU A 37 17.71 4.09 -1.14
CA GLU A 37 18.24 3.32 -2.27
C GLU A 37 19.11 4.21 -3.15
N SER A 38 20.38 3.80 -3.31
CA SER A 38 21.42 4.59 -3.98
C SER A 38 21.47 4.37 -5.49
N ASN A 39 21.18 3.14 -5.95
CA ASN A 39 21.49 2.71 -7.30
C ASN A 39 20.25 2.37 -8.13
N LEU A 40 19.22 1.81 -7.51
CA LEU A 40 18.05 1.32 -8.24
C LEU A 40 16.97 2.41 -8.39
N SER A 41 16.40 2.55 -9.60
CA SER A 41 15.19 3.34 -9.80
C SER A 41 13.97 2.71 -9.12
N LEU A 42 12.88 3.49 -8.98
CA LEU A 42 11.61 2.99 -8.47
C LEU A 42 11.15 1.79 -9.30
N SER A 43 11.17 1.95 -10.63
CA SER A 43 10.93 0.86 -11.57
C SER A 43 11.87 -0.34 -11.42
N ASP A 44 13.16 -0.14 -11.15
CA ASP A 44 14.10 -1.26 -10.96
C ASP A 44 13.76 -2.06 -9.70
N MET A 45 13.46 -1.37 -8.58
CA MET A 45 13.01 -2.00 -7.34
C MET A 45 11.68 -2.73 -7.55
N ALA A 46 10.73 -2.11 -8.24
CA ALA A 46 9.44 -2.71 -8.57
C ALA A 46 9.59 -3.99 -9.40
N LEU A 47 10.43 -3.96 -10.43
CA LEU A 47 10.71 -5.12 -11.27
C LEU A 47 11.43 -6.23 -10.49
N CYS A 48 12.36 -5.86 -9.60
CA CYS A 48 13.03 -6.81 -8.71
C CYS A 48 12.03 -7.51 -7.79
N ALA A 49 11.18 -6.76 -7.09
CA ALA A 49 10.14 -7.30 -6.21
C ALA A 49 9.16 -8.22 -6.96
N ALA A 50 8.75 -7.83 -8.17
CA ALA A 50 7.91 -8.66 -9.02
C ALA A 50 8.58 -9.99 -9.42
N ARG A 51 9.87 -9.95 -9.78
CA ARG A 51 10.64 -11.15 -10.15
C ARG A 51 10.86 -12.08 -8.96
N LEU A 52 11.05 -11.55 -7.76
CA LEU A 52 11.22 -12.34 -6.53
C LEU A 52 9.99 -13.19 -6.20
N LEU A 53 8.77 -12.74 -6.53
CA LEU A 53 7.56 -13.57 -6.38
C LEU A 53 7.60 -14.85 -7.22
N TYR A 54 8.35 -14.83 -8.32
CA TYR A 54 8.50 -15.96 -9.22
C TYR A 54 9.82 -16.71 -9.01
N ASP A 55 10.61 -16.36 -7.99
CA ASP A 55 11.88 -17.01 -7.74
C ASP A 55 11.66 -18.50 -7.42
N GLY A 56 12.40 -19.37 -8.11
CA GLY A 56 12.20 -20.82 -8.09
C GLY A 56 11.18 -21.39 -9.10
N ALA A 57 10.43 -20.56 -9.83
CA ALA A 57 9.58 -21.02 -10.93
C ALA A 57 10.42 -21.25 -12.21
N SER A 58 10.26 -22.40 -12.86
CA SER A 58 10.98 -22.71 -14.10
C SER A 58 10.64 -21.76 -15.25
N GLN A 59 9.43 -21.18 -15.23
CA GLN A 59 9.03 -20.09 -16.11
C GLN A 59 8.07 -19.17 -15.34
N PRO A 60 8.39 -17.87 -15.17
CA PRO A 60 7.49 -16.95 -14.49
C PRO A 60 6.19 -16.80 -15.31
N PRO A 61 5.01 -16.97 -14.70
CA PRO A 61 3.75 -16.79 -15.40
C PRO A 61 3.58 -15.33 -15.84
N ARG A 62 3.08 -15.14 -17.06
CA ARG A 62 2.69 -13.84 -17.59
C ARG A 62 1.41 -13.36 -16.88
N PRO A 63 1.44 -12.27 -16.08
CA PRO A 63 0.22 -11.78 -15.43
C PRO A 63 -0.76 -11.20 -16.46
N ASP A 64 -2.06 -11.34 -16.21
CA ASP A 64 -3.07 -10.76 -17.08
C ASP A 64 -3.08 -9.23 -16.96
N GLN A 65 -3.06 -8.72 -15.73
CA GLN A 65 -3.08 -7.31 -15.39
C GLN A 65 -1.91 -6.97 -14.44
N ILE A 66 -1.37 -5.76 -14.60
CA ILE A 66 -0.43 -5.18 -13.64
C ILE A 66 -1.05 -3.90 -13.08
N ILE A 67 -0.96 -3.75 -11.76
CA ILE A 67 -1.31 -2.53 -11.03
C ILE A 67 -0.08 -2.08 -10.25
N VAL A 68 0.37 -0.85 -10.46
CA VAL A 68 1.48 -0.27 -9.69
C VAL A 68 0.95 0.66 -8.61
N CYS A 69 1.45 0.54 -7.38
CA CYS A 69 1.17 1.44 -6.28
C CYS A 69 2.39 2.29 -5.94
N SER A 70 2.29 3.61 -6.02
CA SER A 70 3.40 4.51 -5.68
C SER A 70 2.93 5.89 -5.25
N THR A 71 3.55 6.45 -4.22
CA THR A 71 3.29 7.84 -3.78
C THR A 71 4.38 8.79 -4.24
N SER A 72 5.62 8.30 -4.27
CA SER A 72 6.77 8.98 -4.84
C SER A 72 6.74 8.98 -6.38
N PHE A 73 7.55 9.86 -6.96
CA PHE A 73 7.68 9.98 -8.40
C PHE A 73 8.71 9.01 -8.97
N GLU A 74 8.51 8.67 -10.24
CA GLU A 74 9.55 8.02 -11.02
C GLU A 74 10.77 8.92 -11.18
N HIS A 75 11.94 8.28 -11.33
CA HIS A 75 13.18 9.02 -11.58
C HIS A 75 13.15 9.72 -12.94
N ASP A 76 12.66 9.01 -13.96
CA ASP A 76 12.37 9.55 -15.28
C ASP A 76 10.87 9.80 -15.42
N LEU A 77 10.47 11.07 -15.38
CA LEU A 77 9.07 11.48 -15.44
C LEU A 77 8.43 11.25 -16.82
N ALA A 78 9.21 10.96 -17.86
CA ALA A 78 8.70 10.55 -19.16
C ALA A 78 8.34 9.05 -19.20
N LEU A 79 8.78 8.28 -18.20
CA LEU A 79 8.53 6.84 -18.11
C LEU A 79 7.47 6.52 -17.05
N SER A 80 6.75 5.43 -17.29
CA SER A 80 5.79 4.87 -16.35
C SER A 80 6.31 3.55 -15.80
N CYS A 81 6.38 3.42 -14.48
CA CYS A 81 6.66 2.14 -13.81
C CYS A 81 5.74 1.04 -14.34
N ALA A 82 4.44 1.33 -14.39
CA ALA A 82 3.41 0.42 -14.87
C ALA A 82 3.66 -0.01 -16.32
N GLY A 83 3.99 0.96 -17.19
CA GLY A 83 4.36 0.71 -18.59
C GLY A 83 5.62 -0.14 -18.74
N ARG A 84 6.67 0.13 -17.94
CA ARG A 84 7.91 -0.64 -17.94
C ARG A 84 7.68 -2.08 -17.48
N LEU A 85 6.98 -2.28 -16.36
CA LEU A 85 6.64 -3.62 -15.86
C LEU A 85 5.77 -4.39 -16.86
N HIS A 86 4.82 -3.73 -17.54
CA HIS A 86 4.05 -4.34 -18.61
C HIS A 86 4.91 -4.87 -19.75
N HIS A 87 5.91 -4.10 -20.19
CA HIS A 87 6.85 -4.54 -21.21
C HIS A 87 7.74 -5.70 -20.71
N GLU A 88 8.37 -5.53 -19.55
CA GLU A 88 9.37 -6.46 -18.98
C GLU A 88 8.78 -7.80 -18.55
N LEU A 89 7.55 -7.79 -18.01
CA LEU A 89 6.83 -9.00 -17.58
C LEU A 89 5.82 -9.46 -18.65
N ALA A 90 5.82 -8.76 -19.78
CA ALA A 90 4.95 -8.98 -20.91
C ALA A 90 3.47 -9.09 -20.52
N SER A 91 2.87 -8.31 -19.62
CA SER A 91 1.47 -8.57 -19.20
C SER A 91 0.46 -8.48 -20.35
N ARG A 92 -0.72 -9.09 -20.21
CA ARG A 92 -1.69 -9.17 -21.33
C ARG A 92 -2.45 -7.86 -21.58
N ARG A 93 -2.83 -7.19 -20.50
CA ARG A 93 -3.71 -6.01 -20.52
C ARG A 93 -2.92 -4.73 -20.22
N PRO A 94 -3.40 -3.57 -20.70
CA PRO A 94 -2.78 -2.29 -20.39
C PRO A 94 -2.64 -2.10 -18.87
N PRO A 95 -1.43 -1.75 -18.39
CA PRO A 95 -1.20 -1.56 -16.97
C PRO A 95 -1.74 -0.21 -16.51
N PHE A 96 -1.95 -0.03 -15.21
CA PHE A 96 -2.24 1.28 -14.63
C PHE A 96 -1.62 1.43 -13.24
N ALA A 97 -1.56 2.67 -12.76
CA ALA A 97 -1.03 3.00 -11.45
C ALA A 97 -2.11 3.59 -10.54
N ILE A 98 -1.99 3.31 -9.25
CA ILE A 98 -2.74 3.90 -8.16
C ILE A 98 -1.72 4.61 -7.28
N GLY A 99 -1.86 5.91 -7.10
CA GLY A 99 -0.89 6.66 -6.32
C GLY A 99 -1.53 7.59 -5.31
N GLN A 100 -0.66 8.17 -4.48
CA GLN A 100 -1.01 9.27 -3.57
C GLN A 100 -1.98 8.90 -2.44
N LEU A 101 -2.02 7.62 -2.02
CA LEU A 101 -2.82 7.15 -0.88
C LEU A 101 -1.96 6.50 0.23
N GLN A 102 -0.63 6.60 0.15
CA GLN A 102 0.32 5.87 1.02
C GLN A 102 -0.03 4.37 1.12
N ASP A 103 0.02 3.77 2.32
CA ASP A 103 -0.25 2.36 2.59
C ASP A 103 -1.62 1.91 2.09
N VAL A 104 -2.60 2.83 2.00
CA VAL A 104 -3.96 2.54 1.51
C VAL A 104 -3.98 2.24 0.01
N SER A 105 -2.97 2.68 -0.74
CA SER A 105 -2.85 2.41 -2.19
C SER A 105 -2.93 0.91 -2.50
N PHE A 106 -2.29 0.07 -1.67
CA PHE A 106 -2.32 -1.38 -1.82
C PHE A 106 -3.73 -1.95 -1.60
N ALA A 107 -4.43 -1.48 -0.57
CA ALA A 107 -5.81 -1.90 -0.30
C ALA A 107 -6.77 -1.46 -1.43
N THR A 108 -6.58 -0.26 -1.99
CA THR A 108 -7.33 0.19 -3.17
C THR A 108 -7.04 -0.68 -4.39
N ALA A 109 -5.78 -1.10 -4.59
CA ALA A 109 -5.43 -2.04 -5.65
C ALA A 109 -6.09 -3.41 -5.46
N LEU A 110 -6.18 -3.91 -4.22
CA LEU A 110 -6.91 -5.13 -3.90
C LEU A 110 -8.40 -4.98 -4.23
N ASP A 111 -9.04 -3.89 -3.82
CA ASP A 111 -10.47 -3.64 -4.06
C ASP A 111 -10.80 -3.60 -5.56
N LEU A 112 -10.00 -2.85 -6.33
CA LEU A 112 -10.13 -2.79 -7.78
C LEU A 112 -9.86 -4.16 -8.43
N THR A 113 -8.86 -4.90 -7.96
CA THR A 113 -8.59 -6.25 -8.48
C THR A 113 -9.77 -7.18 -8.27
N LEU A 114 -10.36 -7.18 -7.08
CA LEU A 114 -11.54 -8.00 -6.77
C LEU A 114 -12.73 -7.63 -7.66
N ALA A 115 -13.01 -6.33 -7.83
CA ALA A 115 -14.07 -5.86 -8.72
C ALA A 115 -13.81 -6.20 -10.19
N MET A 116 -12.57 -6.05 -10.67
CA MET A 116 -12.18 -6.41 -12.03
C MET A 116 -12.30 -7.92 -12.27
N MET A 117 -11.88 -8.74 -11.31
CA MET A 117 -12.04 -10.20 -11.39
C MET A 117 -13.52 -10.60 -11.34
N ASP A 118 -14.36 -9.94 -10.54
CA ASP A 118 -15.79 -10.23 -10.55
C ASP A 118 -16.44 -9.90 -11.91
N ALA A 119 -16.05 -8.76 -12.50
CA ALA A 119 -16.59 -8.29 -13.78
C ALA A 119 -16.07 -9.06 -15.02
N ASP A 120 -14.87 -9.66 -14.94
CA ASP A 120 -14.20 -10.28 -16.08
C ASP A 120 -13.64 -11.64 -15.73
N ILE A 121 -14.32 -12.70 -16.19
CA ILE A 121 -13.97 -14.09 -15.89
C ILE A 121 -12.64 -14.53 -16.51
N GLU A 122 -12.15 -13.84 -17.55
CA GLU A 122 -10.87 -14.15 -18.18
C GLU A 122 -9.68 -13.55 -17.40
N LEU A 123 -9.94 -12.62 -16.48
CA LEU A 123 -8.92 -12.07 -15.59
C LEU A 123 -8.61 -13.06 -14.47
N ASN A 124 -7.52 -13.80 -14.59
CA ASN A 124 -7.16 -14.85 -13.63
C ASN A 124 -6.01 -14.47 -12.72
N THR A 125 -5.11 -13.61 -13.20
CA THR A 125 -3.89 -13.22 -12.49
C THR A 125 -3.69 -11.71 -12.53
N VAL A 126 -3.60 -11.08 -11.36
CA VAL A 126 -3.25 -9.66 -11.24
C VAL A 126 -2.01 -9.52 -10.37
N LEU A 127 -0.99 -8.90 -10.92
CA LEU A 127 0.22 -8.56 -10.19
C LEU A 127 0.10 -7.13 -9.67
N ILE A 128 0.06 -6.97 -8.36
CA ILE A 128 0.12 -5.67 -7.70
C ILE A 128 1.55 -5.44 -7.24
N VAL A 129 2.17 -4.35 -7.68
CA VAL A 129 3.54 -3.99 -7.29
C VAL A 129 3.53 -2.62 -6.65
N ALA A 130 3.95 -2.55 -5.39
CA ALA A 130 4.08 -1.29 -4.68
C ALA A 130 5.57 -0.91 -4.58
N ALA A 131 5.91 0.32 -4.91
CA ALA A 131 7.29 0.78 -4.90
C ALA A 131 7.39 2.26 -4.54
N GLU A 132 8.42 2.60 -3.77
CA GLU A 132 8.68 3.95 -3.31
C GLU A 132 10.16 4.30 -3.41
N ARG A 133 10.45 5.47 -3.98
CA ARG A 133 11.79 6.06 -4.04
C ARG A 133 11.72 7.56 -3.84
N TRP A 134 12.16 8.05 -2.69
CA TRP A 134 12.09 9.46 -2.34
C TRP A 134 13.35 10.20 -2.76
N LEU A 135 13.26 10.95 -3.86
CA LEU A 135 14.35 11.76 -4.39
C LEU A 135 14.16 13.25 -4.05
N PRO A 136 15.25 14.03 -3.89
CA PRO A 136 15.16 15.49 -3.87
C PRO A 136 14.41 16.02 -5.12
N PRO A 137 13.60 17.09 -5.01
CA PRO A 137 13.43 17.97 -3.85
C PRO A 137 12.34 17.52 -2.85
N PHE A 138 11.80 16.32 -2.97
CA PHE A 138 10.69 15.87 -2.12
C PHE A 138 11.17 15.55 -0.70
N SER A 139 10.40 16.01 0.30
CA SER A 139 10.69 15.73 1.70
C SER A 139 10.53 14.24 1.99
N ARG A 140 11.50 13.67 2.70
CA ARG A 140 11.38 12.34 3.33
C ARG A 140 10.64 12.40 4.67
N TYR A 141 10.21 13.57 5.11
CA TYR A 141 9.49 13.75 6.36
C TYR A 141 8.03 14.09 6.04
N VAL A 142 7.11 13.27 6.54
CA VAL A 142 5.68 13.56 6.55
C VAL A 142 5.33 14.41 7.77
N ASP A 143 5.92 14.06 8.90
CA ASP A 143 5.82 14.76 10.18
C ASP A 143 7.15 14.61 10.95
N LEU A 144 7.17 15.01 12.23
CA LEU A 144 8.37 14.95 13.07
C LEU A 144 8.84 13.52 13.42
N HIS A 145 8.00 12.51 13.23
CA HIS A 145 8.23 11.12 13.65
C HIS A 145 8.19 10.14 12.47
N THR A 146 7.61 10.52 11.34
CA THR A 146 7.46 9.66 10.17
C THR A 146 8.48 10.02 9.09
N ARG A 147 9.53 9.20 9.00
CA ARG A 147 10.56 9.28 7.96
C ARG A 147 10.31 8.23 6.88
N LEU A 148 10.23 8.68 5.63
CA LEU A 148 9.97 7.89 4.44
C LEU A 148 11.25 7.19 3.97
N ALA A 149 11.09 5.90 3.67
CA ALA A 149 12.13 5.01 3.20
C ALA A 149 11.83 4.53 1.78
N ASP A 150 12.88 4.06 1.10
CA ASP A 150 12.79 3.50 -0.24
C ASP A 150 12.64 1.99 -0.18
N GLY A 151 11.88 1.42 -1.12
CA GLY A 151 11.71 -0.02 -1.23
C GLY A 151 10.54 -0.41 -2.11
N ALA A 152 10.41 -1.70 -2.39
CA ALA A 152 9.31 -2.25 -3.16
C ALA A 152 8.87 -3.61 -2.61
N ALA A 153 7.60 -3.93 -2.82
CA ALA A 153 7.01 -5.22 -2.52
C ALA A 153 5.93 -5.54 -3.56
N ALA A 154 5.71 -6.82 -3.81
CA ALA A 154 4.73 -7.27 -4.80
C ALA A 154 3.81 -8.33 -4.20
N ALA A 155 2.59 -8.41 -4.72
CA ALA A 155 1.64 -9.47 -4.41
C ALA A 155 0.99 -9.97 -5.71
N LEU A 156 0.86 -11.29 -5.83
CA LEU A 156 0.13 -11.93 -6.92
C LEU A 156 -1.25 -12.35 -6.43
N LEU A 157 -2.29 -11.85 -7.09
CA LEU A 157 -3.66 -12.26 -6.85
C LEU A 157 -4.09 -13.24 -7.94
N THR A 158 -4.66 -14.36 -7.52
CA THR A 158 -5.16 -15.40 -8.41
C THR A 158 -6.65 -15.67 -8.15
N ARG A 159 -7.41 -15.94 -9.20
CA ARG A 159 -8.82 -16.38 -9.07
C ARG A 159 -8.93 -17.81 -8.54
N HIS A 160 -8.06 -18.69 -9.03
CA HIS A 160 -8.15 -20.12 -8.75
C HIS A 160 -7.63 -20.49 -7.37
N PRO A 161 -8.20 -21.53 -6.74
CA PRO A 161 -7.80 -21.98 -5.42
C PRO A 161 -6.41 -22.61 -5.47
N THR A 162 -5.42 -21.85 -5.03
CA THR A 162 -4.09 -22.32 -4.64
C THR A 162 -3.93 -22.12 -3.12
N PRO A 163 -3.01 -22.85 -2.46
CA PRO A 163 -2.67 -22.53 -1.08
C PRO A 163 -2.32 -21.05 -0.95
N GLY A 164 -2.93 -20.34 0.00
CA GLY A 164 -2.68 -18.92 0.16
C GLY A 164 -3.76 -18.16 0.93
N TRP A 165 -3.60 -16.85 0.98
CA TRP A 165 -4.49 -15.95 1.71
C TRP A 165 -5.62 -15.45 0.81
N ARG A 166 -6.85 -15.84 1.12
CA ARG A 166 -8.07 -15.39 0.44
C ARG A 166 -8.62 -14.13 1.09
N VAL A 167 -8.92 -13.10 0.30
CA VAL A 167 -9.63 -11.91 0.81
C VAL A 167 -11.08 -12.29 1.13
N ARG A 168 -11.47 -12.12 2.40
CA ARG A 168 -12.83 -12.39 2.91
C ARG A 168 -13.64 -11.12 3.15
N GLY A 169 -12.96 -10.04 3.51
CA GLY A 169 -13.57 -8.75 3.71
C GLY A 169 -12.56 -7.64 3.48
N LEU A 170 -12.99 -6.57 2.81
CA LEU A 170 -12.17 -5.39 2.56
C LEU A 170 -13.02 -4.16 2.78
N THR A 171 -12.46 -3.18 3.47
CA THR A 171 -13.11 -1.88 3.71
C THR A 171 -12.09 -0.78 3.55
N ILE A 172 -12.45 0.27 2.82
CA ILE A 172 -11.71 1.51 2.73
C ILE A 172 -12.62 2.63 3.22
N CYS A 173 -12.12 3.45 4.13
CA CYS A 173 -12.83 4.60 4.68
C CYS A 173 -11.99 5.87 4.46
N THR A 174 -12.59 6.86 3.82
CA THR A 174 -12.01 8.21 3.69
C THR A 174 -12.85 9.17 4.54
N PRO A 175 -12.30 9.71 5.63
CA PRO A 175 -12.99 10.72 6.43
C PRO A 175 -13.31 11.98 5.62
N ALA A 176 -14.34 12.72 6.02
CA ALA A 176 -14.61 14.03 5.47
C ALA A 176 -13.49 15.01 5.87
N THR A 177 -13.05 15.85 4.94
CA THR A 177 -12.01 16.86 5.17
C THR A 177 -12.53 18.04 6.00
N PRO A 178 -11.97 18.35 7.18
CA PRO A 178 -12.19 19.64 7.80
C PRO A 178 -11.46 20.73 6.98
N SER A 179 -12.12 21.87 6.79
CA SER A 179 -11.73 22.93 5.84
C SER A 179 -10.43 23.68 6.16
N SER A 180 -9.69 23.32 7.23
CA SER A 180 -8.57 24.13 7.75
C SER A 180 -7.32 23.36 8.21
N SER A 181 -7.26 22.02 8.08
CA SER A 181 -6.08 21.25 8.50
C SER A 181 -5.08 21.01 7.38
N SER A 182 -3.78 21.02 7.71
CA SER A 182 -2.73 20.51 6.82
C SER A 182 -3.05 19.07 6.41
N VAL A 183 -3.31 18.88 5.12
CA VAL A 183 -3.72 17.63 4.47
C VAL A 183 -2.75 16.47 4.74
N ILE A 184 -1.46 16.79 4.85
CA ILE A 184 -0.37 15.82 4.90
C ILE A 184 -0.22 15.19 6.29
N ALA A 185 -0.59 15.90 7.36
CA ALA A 185 -0.35 15.49 8.75
C ALA A 185 -1.63 15.24 9.55
N THR A 186 -2.75 14.94 8.88
CA THR A 186 -4.01 14.65 9.57
C THR A 186 -3.91 13.29 10.27
N PRO A 187 -3.94 13.23 11.61
CA PRO A 187 -3.83 11.97 12.32
C PRO A 187 -5.08 11.12 12.06
N VAL A 188 -4.88 9.81 11.98
CA VAL A 188 -5.99 8.86 11.88
C VAL A 188 -6.76 8.82 13.20
N ASP A 189 -8.07 9.02 13.09
CA ASP A 189 -8.99 8.87 14.22
C ASP A 189 -9.24 7.38 14.52
N SER A 190 -9.08 7.00 15.79
CA SER A 190 -9.28 5.61 16.23
C SER A 190 -10.71 5.12 16.03
N ALA A 191 -11.72 5.99 16.16
CA ALA A 191 -13.10 5.58 15.93
C ALA A 191 -13.35 5.23 14.45
N THR A 192 -12.74 5.99 13.53
CA THR A 192 -12.73 5.69 12.09
C THR A 192 -12.09 4.33 11.81
N LEU A 193 -10.91 4.04 12.40
CA LEU A 193 -10.24 2.75 12.23
C LEU A 193 -11.07 1.59 12.80
N ILE A 194 -11.59 1.72 14.03
CA ILE A 194 -12.47 0.70 14.65
C ILE A 194 -13.71 0.45 13.77
N GLY A 195 -14.34 1.51 13.27
CA GLY A 195 -15.46 1.40 12.35
C GLY A 195 -15.12 0.68 11.05
N ALA A 196 -13.93 0.92 10.49
CA ALA A 196 -13.46 0.22 9.30
C ALA A 196 -13.16 -1.27 9.57
N ILE A 197 -12.56 -1.59 10.73
CA ILE A 197 -12.33 -2.98 11.18
C ILE A 197 -13.68 -3.71 11.30
N ASN A 198 -14.65 -3.13 11.99
CA ASN A 198 -15.97 -3.74 12.20
C ASN A 198 -16.70 -3.99 10.88
N LYS A 199 -16.61 -3.07 9.93
CA LYS A 199 -17.17 -3.27 8.57
C LYS A 199 -16.45 -4.39 7.81
N ALA A 200 -15.13 -4.50 7.93
CA ALA A 200 -14.37 -5.56 7.29
C ALA A 200 -14.69 -6.94 7.89
N LEU A 201 -14.79 -7.04 9.21
CA LEU A 201 -15.24 -8.23 9.94
C LEU A 201 -16.65 -8.66 9.51
N ALA A 202 -17.58 -7.70 9.42
CA ALA A 202 -18.95 -7.95 8.96
C ALA A 202 -18.99 -8.49 7.53
N ARG A 203 -18.22 -7.90 6.59
CA ARG A 203 -18.09 -8.40 5.21
C ARG A 203 -17.50 -9.81 5.15
N ALA A 204 -16.56 -10.12 6.03
CA ALA A 204 -15.96 -11.44 6.14
C ALA A 204 -16.83 -12.47 6.88
N ALA A 205 -17.94 -12.03 7.50
CA ALA A 205 -18.79 -12.84 8.38
C ALA A 205 -18.01 -13.51 9.52
N CYS A 206 -17.10 -12.77 10.17
CA CYS A 206 -16.28 -13.26 11.29
C CYS A 206 -16.26 -12.27 12.46
N GLN A 207 -15.86 -12.76 13.63
CA GLN A 207 -15.70 -11.99 14.87
C GLN A 207 -14.25 -11.59 15.10
N ALA A 208 -14.03 -10.47 15.79
CA ALA A 208 -12.69 -9.98 16.14
C ALA A 208 -11.86 -11.03 16.91
N THR A 209 -12.49 -11.82 17.77
CA THR A 209 -11.85 -12.89 18.56
C THR A 209 -11.35 -14.07 17.73
N GLN A 210 -11.74 -14.16 16.45
CA GLN A 210 -11.29 -15.24 15.54
C GLN A 210 -9.99 -14.89 14.81
N MET A 211 -9.41 -13.71 15.04
CA MET A 211 -8.16 -13.31 14.38
C MET A 211 -6.97 -14.06 14.98
N ASP A 212 -6.23 -14.78 14.13
CA ASP A 212 -4.99 -15.46 14.51
C ASP A 212 -3.78 -14.52 14.44
N TRP A 213 -3.84 -13.53 13.55
CA TRP A 213 -2.83 -12.48 13.39
C TRP A 213 -3.47 -11.12 13.10
N ILE A 214 -2.83 -10.08 13.61
CA ILE A 214 -3.19 -8.68 13.34
C ILE A 214 -1.93 -7.94 12.90
N VAL A 215 -1.90 -7.49 11.65
CA VAL A 215 -0.82 -6.68 11.08
C VAL A 215 -1.28 -5.21 11.02
N PRO A 216 -0.87 -4.38 11.99
CA PRO A 216 -1.26 -2.97 11.99
C PRO A 216 -0.53 -2.18 10.90
N ALA A 217 -0.98 -0.98 10.57
CA ALA A 217 -0.16 0.01 9.87
C ALA A 217 1.01 0.44 10.77
N LYS A 218 2.16 0.83 10.18
CA LYS A 218 3.23 1.46 10.96
C LYS A 218 2.80 2.86 11.34
N THR A 219 2.43 3.00 12.60
CA THR A 219 1.77 4.19 13.13
C THR A 219 2.38 4.53 14.49
N ASP A 220 2.12 5.75 14.94
CA ASP A 220 2.42 6.16 16.32
C ASP A 220 1.77 5.19 17.33
N ASN A 221 2.55 4.82 18.35
CA ASN A 221 2.11 4.11 19.56
C ASN A 221 0.82 4.67 20.19
N ARG A 222 0.41 5.92 19.95
CA ARG A 222 -0.88 6.50 20.38
C ARG A 222 -2.07 5.82 19.73
N LEU A 223 -2.07 5.64 18.40
CA LEU A 223 -3.18 5.00 17.71
C LEU A 223 -3.33 3.55 18.18
N LEU A 224 -2.21 2.82 18.22
CA LEU A 224 -2.19 1.45 18.72
C LEU A 224 -2.66 1.35 20.16
N ARG A 225 -2.27 2.29 21.04
CA ARG A 225 -2.79 2.36 22.43
C ARG A 225 -4.29 2.61 22.48
N SER A 226 -4.82 3.49 21.64
CA SER A 226 -6.26 3.75 21.56
C SER A 226 -7.02 2.49 21.13
N ILE A 227 -6.54 1.80 20.10
CA ILE A 227 -7.10 0.51 19.67
C ILE A 227 -7.03 -0.55 20.78
N ARG A 228 -5.92 -0.61 21.53
CA ARG A 228 -5.77 -1.52 22.69
C ARG A 228 -6.74 -1.21 23.84
N ALA A 229 -7.11 0.06 24.02
CA ALA A 229 -8.02 0.47 25.09
C ALA A 229 -9.50 0.31 24.73
N HIS A 230 -9.84 0.38 23.44
CA HIS A 230 -11.23 0.51 22.98
C HIS A 230 -11.68 -0.53 21.96
N GLY A 231 -10.78 -1.41 21.49
CA GLY A 231 -11.08 -2.44 20.50
C GLY A 231 -11.23 -3.83 21.12
N ASP A 232 -12.16 -4.63 20.60
CA ASP A 232 -12.36 -6.03 20.96
C ASP A 232 -11.37 -6.99 20.26
N LEU A 233 -10.20 -6.47 19.89
CA LEU A 233 -9.18 -7.23 19.17
C LEU A 233 -8.31 -8.05 20.14
N PRO A 234 -7.92 -9.29 19.79
CA PRO A 234 -6.99 -10.09 20.59
C PRO A 234 -5.58 -9.47 20.50
N LEU A 235 -5.23 -8.65 21.49
CA LEU A 235 -4.04 -7.79 21.46
C LEU A 235 -2.73 -8.59 21.42
N GLU A 236 -2.74 -9.80 21.95
CA GLU A 236 -1.65 -10.77 21.90
C GLU A 236 -1.36 -11.30 20.49
N ARG A 237 -2.28 -11.08 19.54
CA ARG A 237 -2.14 -11.47 18.12
C ARG A 237 -1.59 -10.36 17.25
N ILE A 238 -1.31 -9.18 17.83
CA ILE A 238 -0.74 -8.06 17.10
C ILE A 238 0.73 -8.36 16.77
N TRP A 239 1.00 -8.49 15.48
CA TRP A 239 2.32 -8.75 14.93
C TRP A 239 3.05 -7.42 14.70
N LEU A 240 4.01 -7.11 15.57
CA LEU A 240 4.81 -5.86 15.55
C LEU A 240 6.24 -6.06 15.07
N ALA A 241 6.59 -7.25 14.57
CA ALA A 241 7.94 -7.50 14.06
C ALA A 241 8.13 -6.77 12.71
N ASP A 242 8.49 -5.49 12.76
CA ASP A 242 8.91 -4.71 11.60
C ASP A 242 10.33 -4.21 11.85
N ASP A 243 11.30 -4.86 11.21
CA ASP A 243 12.71 -4.48 11.23
C ASP A 243 13.04 -3.40 10.19
N THR A 244 12.08 -3.04 9.33
CA THR A 244 12.28 -2.05 8.27
C THR A 244 12.57 -0.67 8.84
N PRO A 245 13.76 -0.10 8.61
CA PRO A 245 14.05 1.26 9.02
C PRO A 245 13.26 2.28 8.18
N GLY A 246 12.49 3.15 8.84
CA GLY A 246 11.60 4.13 8.18
C GLY A 246 10.27 3.54 7.68
N HIS A 247 9.53 4.34 6.89
CA HIS A 247 8.19 4.03 6.41
C HIS A 247 8.16 3.89 4.88
N LEU A 248 7.81 2.70 4.39
CA LEU A 248 7.81 2.35 2.96
C LEU A 248 6.53 2.77 2.22
N CYS A 249 5.67 3.60 2.83
CA CYS A 249 4.50 4.19 2.20
C CYS A 249 3.68 3.12 1.40
N ALA A 250 3.43 3.27 0.10
CA ALA A 250 2.62 2.29 -0.64
C ALA A 250 3.14 0.84 -0.55
N ALA A 251 4.45 0.64 -0.43
CA ALA A 251 5.08 -0.68 -0.31
C ALA A 251 5.03 -1.27 1.11
N HIS A 252 4.59 -0.50 2.10
CA HIS A 252 4.72 -0.90 3.49
C HIS A 252 3.79 -2.06 3.87
N THR A 253 2.50 -1.97 3.56
CA THR A 253 1.53 -3.05 3.80
C THR A 253 1.96 -4.38 3.14
N PRO A 254 2.25 -4.43 1.82
CA PRO A 254 2.67 -5.68 1.19
C PRO A 254 4.01 -6.21 1.73
N ALA A 255 4.99 -5.35 2.06
CA ALA A 255 6.25 -5.80 2.67
C ALA A 255 6.06 -6.46 4.04
N ARG A 256 5.12 -5.95 4.83
CA ARG A 256 4.77 -6.54 6.13
C ARG A 256 4.00 -7.84 6.03
N LEU A 257 3.10 -7.95 5.05
CA LEU A 257 2.44 -9.22 4.74
C LEU A 257 3.48 -10.28 4.32
N ASP A 258 4.37 -9.94 3.41
CA ASP A 258 5.46 -10.79 2.96
C ASP A 258 6.33 -11.29 4.13
N SER A 259 6.74 -10.38 5.02
CA SER A 259 7.48 -10.72 6.24
C SER A 259 6.71 -11.64 7.19
N LEU A 260 5.42 -11.39 7.41
CA LEU A 260 4.56 -12.29 8.19
C LEU A 260 4.51 -13.69 7.54
N THR A 261 4.27 -13.76 6.23
CA THR A 261 4.12 -15.05 5.53
C THR A 261 5.37 -15.92 5.54
N ARG A 262 6.56 -15.31 5.62
CA ARG A 262 7.81 -16.03 5.85
C ARG A 262 7.99 -16.51 7.30
N ALA A 263 7.42 -15.78 8.25
CA ALA A 263 7.59 -16.04 9.68
C ALA A 263 6.60 -17.06 10.25
N VAL A 264 5.49 -17.33 9.56
CA VAL A 264 4.39 -18.17 10.08
C VAL A 264 4.05 -19.31 9.13
N SER A 265 3.60 -20.43 9.69
CA SER A 265 3.02 -21.55 8.93
C SER A 265 1.55 -21.65 9.31
N PRO A 266 0.64 -20.99 8.57
CA PRO A 266 -0.78 -20.99 8.89
C PRO A 266 -1.43 -22.34 8.58
N ARG A 267 -2.49 -22.65 9.32
CA ARG A 267 -3.40 -23.78 9.09
C ARG A 267 -4.62 -23.31 8.34
N ASP A 268 -5.25 -24.22 7.61
CA ASP A 268 -6.51 -23.95 6.91
C ASP A 268 -7.54 -23.29 7.84
N GLY A 269 -8.20 -22.24 7.32
CA GLY A 269 -9.25 -21.51 8.02
C GLY A 269 -8.78 -20.43 9.00
N GLN A 270 -7.48 -20.28 9.26
CA GLN A 270 -6.97 -19.21 10.14
C GLN A 270 -7.11 -17.81 9.51
N HIS A 271 -7.32 -16.80 10.34
CA HIS A 271 -7.65 -15.44 9.90
C HIS A 271 -6.55 -14.42 10.23
N LEU A 272 -6.35 -13.49 9.30
CA LEU A 272 -5.44 -12.37 9.42
C LEU A 272 -6.21 -11.07 9.19
N LEU A 273 -6.13 -10.15 10.14
CA LEU A 273 -6.52 -8.76 9.97
C LEU A 273 -5.28 -7.96 9.59
N VAL A 274 -5.34 -7.23 8.48
CA VAL A 274 -4.36 -6.19 8.15
C VAL A 274 -5.07 -4.85 8.05
N TRP A 275 -4.46 -3.80 8.57
CA TRP A 275 -4.92 -2.43 8.31
C TRP A 275 -3.81 -1.51 7.87
N SER A 276 -4.21 -0.51 7.10
CA SER A 276 -3.35 0.49 6.46
C SER A 276 -3.87 1.88 6.80
N THR A 277 -2.98 2.85 6.87
CA THR A 277 -3.31 4.26 7.07
C THR A 277 -2.74 5.09 5.93
N GLY A 278 -3.48 6.11 5.50
CA GLY A 278 -3.07 6.97 4.41
C GLY A 278 -3.36 8.44 4.67
N PHE A 279 -3.11 9.26 3.65
CA PHE A 279 -3.35 10.69 3.72
C PHE A 279 -4.83 11.00 4.02
N HIS A 280 -5.07 12.20 4.56
CA HIS A 280 -6.41 12.63 5.01
C HIS A 280 -7.04 11.71 6.08
N GLY A 281 -6.23 10.97 6.84
CA GLY A 281 -6.73 10.04 7.84
C GLY A 281 -7.46 8.83 7.22
N GLN A 282 -7.21 8.54 5.94
CA GLN A 282 -7.74 7.34 5.29
C GLN A 282 -7.31 6.08 6.05
N VAL A 283 -8.22 5.12 6.11
CA VAL A 283 -7.94 3.80 6.65
C VAL A 283 -8.45 2.73 5.71
N ALA A 284 -7.72 1.64 5.63
CA ALA A 284 -8.19 0.42 4.98
C ALA A 284 -7.99 -0.77 5.89
N CYS A 285 -8.93 -1.71 5.87
CA CYS A 285 -8.88 -2.94 6.65
C CYS A 285 -9.24 -4.12 5.75
N ALA A 286 -8.38 -5.15 5.72
CA ALA A 286 -8.65 -6.40 5.03
C ALA A 286 -8.64 -7.56 6.02
N ILE A 287 -9.64 -8.43 5.91
CA ILE A 287 -9.68 -9.75 6.55
C ILE A 287 -9.30 -10.78 5.49
N LEU A 288 -8.22 -11.50 5.76
CA LEU A 288 -7.72 -12.59 4.95
C LEU A 288 -7.95 -13.91 5.69
N GLN A 289 -8.25 -14.97 4.96
CA GLN A 289 -8.33 -16.32 5.49
C GLN A 289 -7.33 -17.20 4.74
N PHE A 290 -6.52 -17.96 5.47
CA PHE A 290 -5.66 -18.94 4.84
C PHE A 290 -6.49 -20.13 4.35
N CYS A 291 -6.28 -20.50 3.09
CA CYS A 291 -6.89 -21.67 2.47
C CYS A 291 -5.77 -22.60 2.00
N GLU A 292 -5.82 -23.87 2.37
CA GLU A 292 -4.97 -24.90 1.76
C GLU A 292 -5.47 -25.24 0.33
N ALA A 293 -4.65 -25.95 -0.45
CA ALA A 293 -5.10 -26.46 -1.73
C ALA A 293 -6.32 -27.37 -1.50
N PRO A 294 -7.35 -27.30 -2.35
CA PRO A 294 -8.39 -28.33 -2.33
C PRO A 294 -7.73 -29.69 -2.52
N SER A 295 -8.06 -30.64 -1.64
CA SER A 295 -7.65 -32.04 -1.73
C SER A 295 -8.28 -32.75 -2.91
#